data_AF-I2G253-F1
#
_entry.id   AF-I2G253-F1
#
_cell.length_a   1.000
_cell.length_b   1.000
_cell.length_c   1.000
_cell.angle_alpha   90.00
_cell.angle_beta   90.00
_cell.angle_gamma   90.00
#
_symmetry.space_group_name_H-M   'P 1'
#
loop_
_entity.id
_entity.type
_entity.pdbx_description
1 polymer ?
#
loop_
_entity_poly.entity_id
_entity_poly.type
_entity_poly.pdbx_seq_one_letter_code
_entity_poly.pdbx_strand_id
1 'polypeptide(L)'
;MSLLKSFGQALQRSVEVARDETAKMMRMEISPTSKNQGALLIYAMTQPSHLSNFATGSDSDIGGLSQCRLGLDESSRGRFYGTLSSQVPRGGKIEKSGYAGFRNRNRPTLFGNQCWDTTVHPYLALRVRNRLAKKPIVTADKNEKVDSSGGSGLRAALHASDPSGPAASRAIHALGLGKKELPGPKFFVNVQTDGPVTSDLFQHRLYLHENKGSDWQTVIIPFDDFVLTNTGQVSNSQVSMMREKIRTVGISAVLDVPVPPSASKPPSKDAPPSTLSRSSRKEGEDDWAVDGDFKLDGEEVRGSKRGTTYNFDLGLESVYAVGELEELDGLFQQ
;
A
#
# COMPACT_ATOMS: atom_id res chain seq x y z
N MET A 1 -12.40 22.80 19.25
CA MET A 1 -13.44 22.58 18.22
C MET A 1 -13.31 21.25 17.46
N SER A 2 -12.14 20.59 17.42
CA SER A 2 -11.93 19.31 16.70
C SER A 2 -12.74 18.12 17.27
N LEU A 3 -12.80 17.97 18.60
CA LEU A 3 -13.44 16.83 19.26
C LEU A 3 -14.96 16.74 19.08
N LEU A 4 -15.67 17.87 19.06
CA LEU A 4 -17.12 17.90 18.82
C LEU A 4 -17.47 17.50 17.39
N LYS A 5 -16.60 17.85 16.42
CA LYS A 5 -16.77 17.50 15.01
C LYS A 5 -16.47 16.02 14.76
N SER A 6 -15.40 15.48 15.36
CA SER A 6 -15.09 14.05 15.27
C SER A 6 -16.15 13.20 15.96
N PHE A 7 -16.66 13.63 17.12
CA PHE A 7 -17.76 12.97 17.83
C PHE A 7 -19.06 12.98 17.02
N GLY A 8 -19.43 14.12 16.43
CA GLY A 8 -20.60 14.21 15.55
C GLY A 8 -20.50 13.29 14.33
N GLN A 9 -19.32 13.23 13.69
CA GLN A 9 -19.08 12.31 12.58
C GLN A 9 -19.12 10.84 13.01
N ALA A 10 -18.56 10.49 14.16
CA ALA A 10 -18.61 9.14 14.70
C ALA A 10 -20.04 8.72 15.04
N LEU A 11 -20.86 9.62 15.59
CA LEU A 11 -22.26 9.37 15.90
C LEU A 11 -23.09 9.17 14.64
N GLN A 12 -22.90 10.01 13.62
CA GLN A 12 -23.57 9.84 12.32
C GLN A 12 -23.24 8.48 11.68
N ARG A 13 -21.96 8.09 11.66
CA ARG A 13 -21.54 6.77 11.15
C ARG A 13 -22.12 5.63 11.97
N SER A 14 -22.23 5.80 13.29
CA SER A 14 -22.82 4.78 14.17
C SER A 14 -24.31 4.58 13.88
N VAL A 15 -25.04 5.67 13.58
CA VAL A 15 -26.44 5.60 13.14
C VAL A 15 -26.56 4.91 11.78
N GLU A 16 -25.65 5.18 10.85
CA GLU A 16 -25.61 4.49 9.54
C GLU A 16 -25.35 2.99 9.69
N VAL A 17 -24.35 2.60 10.49
CA VAL A 17 -24.06 1.18 10.79
C VAL A 17 -25.25 0.49 11.46
N ALA A 18 -25.85 1.12 12.48
CA ALA A 18 -27.01 0.57 13.16
C ALA A 18 -28.22 0.41 12.21
N ARG A 19 -28.44 1.38 11.31
CA ARG A 19 -29.48 1.30 10.27
C ARG A 19 -29.21 0.15 9.30
N ASP A 20 -27.97 0.00 8.84
CA ASP A 20 -27.59 -1.09 7.94
C ASP A 20 -27.72 -2.45 8.61
N GLU A 21 -27.30 -2.61 9.87
CA GLU A 21 -27.48 -3.84 10.64
C GLU A 21 -28.96 -4.15 10.90
N THR A 22 -29.75 -3.14 11.29
CA THR A 22 -31.20 -3.32 11.48
C THR A 22 -31.89 -3.70 10.16
N ALA A 23 -31.46 -3.11 9.04
CA ALA A 23 -31.97 -3.44 7.72
C ALA A 23 -31.58 -4.86 7.26
N LYS A 24 -30.39 -5.36 7.65
CA LYS A 24 -29.98 -6.76 7.42
C LYS A 24 -30.86 -7.72 8.23
N MET A 25 -31.08 -7.41 9.52
CA MET A 25 -31.93 -8.23 10.40
C MET A 25 -33.38 -8.29 9.94
N MET A 26 -33.97 -7.15 9.52
CA MET A 26 -35.35 -7.10 9.03
C MET A 26 -35.56 -7.87 7.72
N ARG A 27 -34.52 -8.02 6.88
CA ARG A 27 -34.59 -8.80 5.64
C ARG A 27 -34.44 -10.32 5.86
N MET A 28 -34.26 -10.78 7.11
CA MET A 28 -33.94 -12.17 7.42
C MET A 28 -32.80 -12.71 6.55
N GLU A 29 -31.78 -11.88 6.30
CA GLU A 29 -30.51 -12.30 5.68
C GLU A 29 -29.73 -13.15 6.70
N ILE A 30 -30.17 -14.40 6.90
CA ILE A 30 -29.56 -15.37 7.83
C ILE A 30 -28.25 -15.94 7.24
N SER A 31 -27.88 -15.53 6.03
CA SER A 31 -26.58 -15.79 5.40
C SER A 31 -25.92 -14.47 4.98
N PRO A 32 -24.63 -14.26 5.26
CA PRO A 32 -23.89 -13.05 4.87
C PRO A 32 -23.71 -12.89 3.35
N THR A 33 -24.27 -13.78 2.53
CA THR A 33 -24.01 -13.92 1.10
C THR A 33 -25.03 -13.27 0.17
N SER A 34 -26.21 -12.83 0.64
CA SER A 34 -27.31 -12.47 -0.26
C SER A 34 -27.21 -11.09 -0.95
N LYS A 35 -26.30 -10.21 -0.50
CA LYS A 35 -25.92 -8.96 -1.22
C LYS A 35 -24.49 -8.97 -1.77
N ASN A 36 -23.79 -10.09 -1.65
CA ASN A 36 -22.44 -10.29 -2.15
C ASN A 36 -22.43 -10.71 -3.63
N GLN A 37 -23.24 -10.05 -4.46
CA GLN A 37 -23.37 -10.33 -5.90
C GLN A 37 -22.75 -9.24 -6.78
N GLY A 38 -21.70 -8.57 -6.29
CA GLY A 38 -20.98 -7.61 -7.11
C GLY A 38 -19.76 -7.02 -6.43
N ALA A 39 -19.02 -6.24 -7.20
CA ALA A 39 -17.80 -5.59 -6.76
C ALA A 39 -18.03 -4.62 -5.60
N LEU A 40 -17.23 -4.77 -4.55
CA LEU A 40 -17.20 -3.90 -3.39
C LEU A 40 -16.26 -2.71 -3.64
N LEU A 41 -16.80 -1.49 -3.70
CA LEU A 41 -15.99 -0.28 -3.81
C LEU A 41 -15.22 -0.02 -2.50
N ILE A 42 -13.89 0.01 -2.58
CA ILE A 42 -13.03 0.41 -1.46
C ILE A 42 -12.90 1.94 -1.44
N TYR A 43 -12.46 2.53 -2.55
CA TYR A 43 -12.49 3.98 -2.77
C TYR A 43 -12.39 4.34 -4.25
N ALA A 44 -12.82 5.56 -4.58
CA ALA A 44 -12.63 6.19 -5.88
C ALA A 44 -11.96 7.56 -5.73
N MET A 45 -11.24 8.00 -6.75
CA MET A 45 -10.61 9.32 -6.83
C MET A 45 -11.05 10.04 -8.11
N THR A 46 -12.36 10.28 -8.22
CA THR A 46 -12.96 10.93 -9.39
C THR A 46 -13.52 12.32 -9.09
N GLN A 47 -13.64 12.67 -7.81
CA GLN A 47 -14.23 13.93 -7.35
C GLN A 47 -13.34 14.59 -6.30
N PRO A 48 -13.28 15.94 -6.25
CA PRO A 48 -12.44 16.65 -5.28
C PRO A 48 -12.79 16.32 -3.83
N SER A 49 -14.06 16.05 -3.54
CA SER A 49 -14.55 15.62 -2.23
C SER A 49 -13.94 14.29 -1.76
N HIS A 50 -13.48 13.43 -2.67
CA HIS A 50 -12.85 12.17 -2.30
C HIS A 50 -11.46 12.39 -1.69
N LEU A 51 -10.76 13.47 -2.06
CA LEU A 51 -9.39 13.73 -1.57
C LEU A 51 -9.35 13.91 -0.05
N SER A 52 -10.42 14.43 0.58
CA SER A 52 -10.51 14.53 2.04
C SER A 52 -10.63 13.17 2.75
N ASN A 53 -10.80 12.08 2.02
CA ASN A 53 -10.83 10.72 2.59
C ASN A 53 -9.45 10.07 2.58
N PHE A 54 -8.39 10.75 2.15
CA PHE A 54 -7.05 10.20 2.07
C PHE A 54 -6.06 10.96 2.97
N ALA A 55 -5.15 10.20 3.56
CA ALA A 55 -3.96 10.69 4.23
C ALA A 55 -2.74 10.38 3.37
N THR A 56 -1.82 11.34 3.27
CA THR A 56 -0.53 11.22 2.56
C THR A 56 0.61 11.26 3.57
N GLY A 57 1.73 10.64 3.24
CA GLY A 57 2.95 10.75 4.02
C GLY A 57 4.20 10.45 3.19
N SER A 58 5.34 10.97 3.61
CA SER A 58 6.65 10.68 3.02
C SER A 58 7.74 10.65 4.08
N ASP A 59 8.92 10.16 3.71
CA ASP A 59 10.07 10.20 4.63
C ASP A 59 10.41 11.62 5.12
N SER A 60 9.97 12.68 4.42
CA SER A 60 10.05 14.08 4.87
C SER A 60 9.50 14.29 6.28
N ASP A 61 8.47 13.56 6.66
CA ASP A 61 7.76 13.72 7.95
C ASP A 61 8.64 13.33 9.14
N ILE A 62 9.68 12.52 8.87
CA ILE A 62 10.69 12.09 9.85
C ILE A 62 12.08 12.69 9.57
N GLY A 63 12.16 13.68 8.66
CA GLY A 63 13.39 14.39 8.29
C GLY A 63 14.07 13.93 7.00
N GLY A 64 13.36 13.24 6.12
CA GLY A 64 13.83 12.82 4.79
C GLY A 64 13.69 13.92 3.74
N LEU A 65 13.93 13.57 2.47
CA LEU A 65 13.97 14.53 1.35
C LEU A 65 13.00 14.17 0.21
N SER A 66 12.16 13.15 0.40
CA SER A 66 11.12 12.80 -0.56
C SER A 66 9.91 13.74 -0.44
N GLN A 67 9.12 13.84 -1.49
CA GLN A 67 7.89 14.62 -1.52
C GLN A 67 6.72 13.74 -1.99
N CYS A 68 5.60 13.85 -1.28
CA CYS A 68 4.35 13.18 -1.60
C CYS A 68 3.26 14.20 -1.92
N ARG A 69 2.57 14.03 -3.05
CA ARG A 69 1.38 14.81 -3.40
C ARG A 69 0.27 13.90 -3.88
N LEU A 70 -0.95 14.23 -3.48
CA LEU A 70 -2.17 13.57 -3.95
C LEU A 70 -3.16 14.65 -4.39
N GLY A 71 -3.72 14.49 -5.59
CA GLY A 71 -4.68 15.43 -6.14
C GLY A 71 -5.49 14.80 -7.26
N LEU A 72 -6.21 15.63 -8.01
CA LEU A 72 -6.85 15.25 -9.26
C LEU A 72 -6.08 15.83 -10.45
N ASP A 73 -6.11 15.13 -11.57
CA ASP A 73 -5.67 15.64 -12.85
C ASP A 73 -6.79 16.37 -13.60
N GLU A 74 -6.45 16.92 -14.77
CA GLU A 74 -7.39 17.64 -15.63
C GLU A 74 -8.59 16.80 -16.10
N SER A 75 -8.46 15.47 -16.08
CA SER A 75 -9.53 14.53 -16.44
C SER A 75 -10.38 14.12 -15.23
N SER A 76 -10.24 14.81 -14.10
CA SER A 76 -10.89 14.45 -12.83
C SER A 76 -10.58 13.01 -12.42
N ARG A 77 -9.33 12.57 -12.59
CA ARG A 77 -8.82 11.29 -12.09
C ARG A 77 -7.72 11.54 -11.05
N GLY A 78 -7.64 10.66 -10.07
CA GLY A 78 -6.64 10.70 -9.00
C GLY A 78 -5.22 10.70 -9.56
N ARG A 79 -4.36 11.49 -8.91
CA ARG A 79 -2.94 11.61 -9.25
C ARG A 79 -2.11 11.60 -7.98
N PHE A 80 -1.32 10.54 -7.82
CA PHE A 80 -0.32 10.37 -6.77
C PHE A 80 1.06 10.57 -7.37
N TYR A 81 1.73 11.67 -7.01
CA TYR A 81 2.97 12.09 -7.65
C TYR A 81 3.91 12.79 -6.68
N GLY A 82 5.19 12.86 -7.06
CA GLY A 82 6.20 13.51 -6.24
C GLY A 82 7.61 13.06 -6.59
N THR A 83 8.49 13.16 -5.61
CA THR A 83 9.91 12.83 -5.74
C THR A 83 10.33 11.88 -4.62
N LEU A 84 11.16 10.90 -4.94
CA LEU A 84 11.80 10.02 -3.96
C LEU A 84 13.30 10.32 -3.95
N SER A 85 13.86 10.54 -2.76
CA SER A 85 15.30 10.75 -2.60
C SER A 85 15.94 9.58 -1.85
N SER A 86 17.02 9.03 -2.40
CA SER A 86 17.85 8.03 -1.68
C SER A 86 18.81 8.67 -0.66
N GLN A 87 18.80 10.00 -0.55
CA GLN A 87 19.70 10.72 0.34
C GLN A 87 19.16 10.72 1.78
N VAL A 88 19.88 10.08 2.69
CA VAL A 88 19.62 10.18 4.13
C VAL A 88 20.29 11.45 4.70
N PRO A 89 19.56 12.39 5.32
CA PRO A 89 20.14 13.61 5.88
C PRO A 89 21.08 13.36 7.06
N ARG A 90 22.08 14.23 7.21
CA ARG A 90 23.12 14.14 8.26
C ARG A 90 22.48 14.38 9.63
N GLY A 91 22.67 13.46 10.58
CA GLY A 91 22.14 13.60 11.95
C GLY A 91 20.65 13.28 12.10
N GLY A 92 19.97 12.84 11.04
CA GLY A 92 18.59 12.38 11.11
C GLY A 92 18.45 11.04 11.81
N LYS A 93 17.28 10.78 12.41
CA LYS A 93 16.92 9.50 13.05
C LYS A 93 16.55 8.40 12.04
N ILE A 94 16.70 8.67 10.75
CA ILE A 94 16.20 7.82 9.67
C ILE A 94 17.30 6.88 9.18
N GLU A 95 17.00 5.58 9.14
CA GLU A 95 17.90 4.57 8.59
C GLU A 95 17.72 4.36 7.07
N LYS A 96 16.50 4.60 6.56
CA LYS A 96 16.13 4.41 5.14
C LYS A 96 15.30 5.58 4.61
N SER A 97 15.67 6.08 3.43
CA SER A 97 14.96 7.15 2.71
C SER A 97 14.42 6.62 1.38
N GLY A 98 13.58 7.40 0.71
CA GLY A 98 12.96 7.07 -0.56
C GLY A 98 11.57 6.46 -0.40
N TYR A 99 10.76 7.00 0.50
CA TYR A 99 9.37 6.59 0.74
C TYR A 99 8.39 7.74 0.54
N ALA A 100 7.31 7.48 -0.19
CA ALA A 100 6.12 8.30 -0.24
C ALA A 100 4.89 7.39 -0.36
N GLY A 101 3.75 7.79 0.18
CA GLY A 101 2.54 7.01 0.05
C GLY A 101 1.29 7.76 0.46
N PHE A 102 0.16 7.15 0.15
CA PHE A 102 -1.12 7.56 0.66
C PHE A 102 -1.94 6.34 1.05
N ARG A 103 -2.91 6.54 1.93
CA ARG A 103 -3.96 5.56 2.24
C ARG A 103 -5.26 6.28 2.46
N ASN A 104 -6.37 5.56 2.35
CA ASN A 104 -7.62 6.10 2.85
C ASN A 104 -7.57 6.24 4.40
N ARG A 105 -8.32 7.21 4.90
CA ARG A 105 -8.46 7.49 6.32
C ARG A 105 -9.23 6.38 7.02
N ASN A 106 -8.90 6.16 8.28
CA ASN A 106 -9.67 5.26 9.12
C ASN A 106 -11.09 5.82 9.33
N ARG A 107 -12.05 4.93 9.57
CA ARG A 107 -13.45 5.30 9.74
C ARG A 107 -13.93 4.90 11.14
N PRO A 108 -13.51 5.61 12.20
CA PRO A 108 -13.95 5.30 13.55
C PRO A 108 -15.46 5.57 13.71
N THR A 109 -16.11 4.69 14.48
CA THR A 109 -17.50 4.75 14.96
C THR A 109 -17.49 4.66 16.50
N LEU A 110 -18.64 4.79 17.15
CA LEU A 110 -18.75 4.65 18.62
C LEU A 110 -18.52 3.20 19.11
N PHE A 111 -18.52 2.23 18.19
CA PHE A 111 -18.43 0.80 18.48
C PHE A 111 -17.17 0.14 17.89
N GLY A 112 -16.20 0.93 17.42
CA GLY A 112 -14.96 0.44 16.81
C GLY A 112 -14.66 1.11 15.48
N ASN A 113 -13.89 0.45 14.61
CA ASN A 113 -13.60 0.97 13.27
C ASN A 113 -14.52 0.34 12.23
N GLN A 114 -15.07 1.16 11.34
CA GLN A 114 -15.80 0.68 10.18
C GLN A 114 -14.81 0.09 9.17
N CYS A 115 -14.80 -1.24 9.08
CA CYS A 115 -13.97 -2.01 8.19
C CYS A 115 -14.74 -2.47 6.93
N TRP A 116 -14.02 -2.90 5.91
CA TRP A 116 -14.57 -3.65 4.79
C TRP A 116 -14.46 -5.15 5.07
N ASP A 117 -15.50 -5.88 4.67
CA ASP A 117 -15.51 -7.34 4.64
C ASP A 117 -15.37 -7.81 3.19
N THR A 118 -14.21 -8.37 2.85
CA THR A 118 -13.87 -8.92 1.53
C THR A 118 -13.85 -10.45 1.53
N THR A 119 -14.51 -11.10 2.49
CA THR A 119 -14.48 -12.57 2.63
C THR A 119 -14.90 -13.29 1.34
N VAL A 120 -15.88 -12.74 0.62
CA VAL A 120 -16.37 -13.27 -0.66
C VAL A 120 -15.63 -12.73 -1.90
N HIS A 121 -14.77 -11.73 -1.73
CA HIS A 121 -14.05 -11.06 -2.80
C HIS A 121 -12.57 -11.45 -2.72
N PRO A 122 -12.13 -12.50 -3.41
CA PRO A 122 -10.74 -12.97 -3.32
C PRO A 122 -9.73 -12.03 -3.99
N TYR A 123 -10.19 -11.10 -4.83
CA TYR A 123 -9.32 -10.22 -5.60
C TYR A 123 -9.50 -8.75 -5.23
N LEU A 124 -8.39 -8.02 -5.21
CA LEU A 124 -8.34 -6.56 -5.19
C LEU A 124 -8.01 -6.05 -6.60
N ALA A 125 -8.90 -5.24 -7.17
CA ALA A 125 -8.74 -4.65 -8.49
C ALA A 125 -8.48 -3.15 -8.39
N LEU A 126 -7.44 -2.68 -9.08
CA LEU A 126 -7.03 -1.28 -9.10
C LEU A 126 -6.96 -0.77 -10.53
N ARG A 127 -7.59 0.36 -10.81
CA ARG A 127 -7.49 1.05 -12.10
C ARG A 127 -6.47 2.16 -12.01
N VAL A 128 -5.35 1.97 -12.70
CA VAL A 128 -4.13 2.76 -12.52
C VAL A 128 -3.41 3.00 -13.84
N ARG A 129 -2.51 4.00 -13.88
CA ARG A 129 -1.57 4.24 -14.98
C ARG A 129 -0.27 4.86 -14.47
N ASN A 130 0.87 4.47 -15.02
CA ASN A 130 2.14 5.16 -14.75
C ASN A 130 2.36 6.23 -15.82
N ARG A 131 2.21 7.50 -15.46
CA ARG A 131 2.31 8.61 -16.42
C ARG A 131 3.74 8.85 -16.92
N LEU A 132 4.75 8.31 -16.22
CA LEU A 132 6.15 8.37 -16.62
C LEU A 132 6.60 7.12 -17.40
N ALA A 133 5.74 6.12 -17.57
CA ALA A 133 6.08 4.95 -18.35
C ALA A 133 6.19 5.29 -19.83
N LYS A 134 7.33 4.96 -20.42
CA LYS A 134 7.54 5.07 -21.87
C LYS A 134 6.86 3.90 -22.55
N LYS A 135 6.10 4.14 -23.62
CA LYS A 135 5.63 3.03 -24.48
C LYS A 135 6.87 2.35 -25.07
N PRO A 136 6.92 1.00 -25.09
CA PRO A 136 8.03 0.31 -25.72
C PRO A 136 8.11 0.77 -27.17
N ILE A 137 9.28 1.27 -27.57
CA ILE A 137 9.55 1.57 -28.98
C ILE A 137 9.55 0.21 -29.66
N VAL A 138 8.58 -0.04 -30.55
CA VAL A 138 8.57 -1.23 -31.39
C VAL A 138 9.70 -1.07 -32.40
N THR A 139 10.93 -1.37 -31.98
CA THR A 139 12.00 -1.70 -32.92
C THR A 139 11.73 -3.11 -33.39
N ALA A 140 11.25 -3.22 -34.64
CA ALA A 140 11.27 -4.48 -35.35
C ALA A 140 12.70 -5.05 -35.31
N ASP A 141 12.77 -6.36 -35.05
CA ASP A 141 13.95 -7.22 -35.08
C ASP A 141 15.03 -7.02 -34.00
N LYS A 142 14.95 -7.88 -32.98
CA LYS A 142 16.06 -8.79 -32.63
C LYS A 142 15.55 -9.96 -31.79
N ASN A 143 15.78 -11.15 -32.33
CA ASN A 143 15.50 -12.44 -31.73
C ASN A 143 16.46 -12.66 -30.54
N GLU A 144 16.09 -12.22 -29.34
CA GLU A 144 16.84 -12.53 -28.12
C GLU A 144 16.37 -13.88 -27.56
N LYS A 145 17.32 -14.83 -27.47
CA LYS A 145 17.14 -16.11 -26.78
C LYS A 145 16.81 -15.84 -25.31
N VAL A 146 15.63 -16.28 -24.89
CA VAL A 146 15.24 -16.35 -23.48
C VAL A 146 16.07 -17.44 -22.81
N ASP A 147 17.07 -17.05 -22.03
CA ASP A 147 17.78 -17.97 -21.14
C ASP A 147 16.84 -18.41 -20.01
N SER A 148 16.40 -19.67 -20.10
CA SER A 148 15.57 -20.35 -19.12
C SER A 148 16.34 -20.59 -17.81
N SER A 149 16.37 -19.59 -16.94
CA SER A 149 16.71 -19.74 -15.51
C SER A 149 15.45 -19.78 -14.63
N GLY A 150 14.38 -20.43 -15.12
CA GLY A 150 13.03 -20.46 -14.54
C GLY A 150 12.83 -21.35 -13.30
N GLY A 151 13.89 -21.77 -12.61
CA GLY A 151 13.79 -22.70 -11.48
C GLY A 151 13.29 -22.10 -10.16
N SER A 152 13.46 -20.79 -9.95
CA SER A 152 13.13 -20.11 -8.69
C SER A 152 11.68 -19.54 -8.68
N GLY A 153 11.19 -19.06 -9.83
CA GLY A 153 9.86 -18.44 -9.93
C GLY A 153 8.70 -19.42 -9.81
N LEU A 154 8.84 -20.63 -10.37
CA LEU A 154 7.78 -21.65 -10.33
C LEU A 154 7.55 -22.21 -8.92
N ARG A 155 8.63 -22.47 -8.17
CA ARG A 155 8.55 -22.88 -6.76
C ARG A 155 7.99 -21.77 -5.88
N ALA A 156 8.33 -20.52 -6.16
CA ALA A 156 7.77 -19.37 -5.43
C ALA A 156 6.26 -19.24 -5.63
N ALA A 157 5.78 -19.43 -6.87
CA ALA A 157 4.35 -19.41 -7.21
C ALA A 157 3.56 -20.57 -6.57
N LEU A 158 4.15 -21.77 -6.49
CA LEU A 158 3.53 -22.94 -5.84
C LEU A 158 3.23 -22.72 -4.34
N HIS A 159 4.04 -21.92 -3.65
CA HIS A 159 3.85 -21.60 -2.23
C HIS A 159 3.21 -20.21 -2.00
N ALA A 160 2.86 -19.46 -3.04
CA ALA A 160 2.23 -18.15 -2.91
C ALA A 160 0.82 -18.26 -2.31
N SER A 161 0.07 -19.29 -2.70
CA SER A 161 -1.30 -19.56 -2.24
C SER A 161 -1.39 -20.30 -0.91
N ASP A 162 -0.27 -20.69 -0.29
CA ASP A 162 -0.28 -21.28 1.04
C ASP A 162 -0.17 -20.18 2.11
N PRO A 163 -1.24 -19.87 2.86
CA PRO A 163 -1.21 -18.85 3.91
C PRO A 163 -0.24 -19.19 5.05
N SER A 164 0.27 -20.43 5.13
CA SER A 164 1.28 -20.89 6.09
C SER A 164 2.67 -21.16 5.49
N GLY A 165 2.85 -20.95 4.17
CA GLY A 165 4.09 -21.25 3.46
C GLY A 165 5.31 -20.41 3.89
N PRO A 166 6.53 -20.75 3.47
CA PRO A 166 7.74 -20.03 3.88
C PRO A 166 7.68 -18.53 3.52
N ALA A 167 7.87 -17.66 4.51
CA ALA A 167 7.80 -16.20 4.35
C ALA A 167 8.68 -15.67 3.19
N ALA A 168 9.86 -16.26 3.01
CA ALA A 168 10.78 -15.90 1.93
C ALA A 168 10.19 -16.17 0.53
N SER A 169 9.49 -17.29 0.34
CA SER A 169 8.87 -17.65 -0.94
C SER A 169 7.79 -16.66 -1.34
N ARG A 170 6.93 -16.30 -0.38
CA ARG A 170 5.89 -15.29 -0.56
C ARG A 170 6.46 -13.90 -0.79
N ALA A 171 7.48 -13.51 -0.04
CA ALA A 171 8.15 -12.22 -0.26
C ALA A 171 8.78 -12.12 -1.66
N ILE A 172 9.35 -13.20 -2.19
CA ILE A 172 9.88 -13.25 -3.56
C ILE A 172 8.76 -13.01 -4.57
N HIS A 173 7.62 -13.68 -4.41
CA HIS A 173 6.46 -13.51 -5.28
C HIS A 173 5.86 -12.09 -5.18
N ALA A 174 5.41 -11.72 -3.97
CA ALA A 174 4.67 -10.51 -3.69
C ALA A 174 5.49 -9.23 -3.91
N LEU A 175 6.77 -9.24 -3.51
CA LEU A 175 7.61 -8.04 -3.55
C LEU A 175 8.56 -8.03 -4.75
N GLY A 176 8.74 -9.16 -5.44
CA GLY A 176 9.66 -9.29 -6.57
C GLY A 176 11.13 -9.37 -6.17
N LEU A 177 11.44 -9.87 -4.96
CA LEU A 177 12.82 -10.03 -4.50
C LEU A 177 13.61 -10.93 -5.45
N GLY A 178 14.81 -10.50 -5.83
CA GLY A 178 15.71 -11.25 -6.71
C GLY A 178 15.60 -10.92 -8.21
N LYS A 179 14.63 -10.09 -8.62
CA LYS A 179 14.60 -9.55 -9.99
C LYS A 179 15.64 -8.42 -10.13
N LYS A 180 16.53 -8.52 -11.13
CA LYS A 180 17.42 -7.41 -11.50
C LYS A 180 16.58 -6.36 -12.21
N GLU A 181 16.38 -5.22 -11.56
CA GLU A 181 15.59 -4.13 -12.11
C GLU A 181 16.36 -2.83 -12.09
N LEU A 182 15.98 -1.94 -13.00
CA LEU A 182 16.53 -0.59 -13.04
C LEU A 182 16.23 0.15 -11.73
N PRO A 183 17.15 1.01 -11.28
CA PRO A 183 16.92 1.84 -10.11
C PRO A 183 15.80 2.83 -10.39
N GLY A 184 14.88 2.97 -9.44
CA GLY A 184 13.76 3.90 -9.55
C GLY A 184 12.57 3.50 -8.67
N PRO A 185 11.50 4.31 -8.71
CA PRO A 185 10.33 4.11 -7.86
C PRO A 185 9.62 2.79 -8.17
N LYS A 186 9.29 2.06 -7.11
CA LYS A 186 8.49 0.83 -7.14
C LYS A 186 7.21 1.08 -6.38
N PHE A 187 6.07 0.77 -7.00
CA PHE A 187 4.77 0.96 -6.38
C PHE A 187 4.34 -0.29 -5.62
N PHE A 188 3.74 -0.11 -4.45
CA PHE A 188 3.20 -1.17 -3.60
C PHE A 188 1.80 -0.81 -3.18
N VAL A 189 0.91 -1.81 -3.18
CA VAL A 189 -0.41 -1.74 -2.54
C VAL A 189 -0.24 -2.20 -1.11
N ASN A 190 -0.79 -1.42 -0.18
CA ASN A 190 -0.68 -1.62 1.25
C ASN A 190 -2.08 -1.81 1.83
N VAL A 191 -2.30 -2.90 2.56
CA VAL A 191 -3.56 -3.20 3.22
C VAL A 191 -3.31 -3.36 4.71
N GLN A 192 -4.08 -2.64 5.53
CA GLN A 192 -4.05 -2.76 6.98
C GLN A 192 -5.39 -3.32 7.46
N THR A 193 -5.35 -4.29 8.36
CA THR A 193 -6.54 -4.89 8.98
C THR A 193 -6.75 -4.39 10.40
N ASP A 194 -7.95 -4.55 10.94
CA ASP A 194 -8.25 -4.33 12.36
C ASP A 194 -7.87 -5.57 13.19
N GLY A 195 -6.58 -5.87 13.21
CA GLY A 195 -5.96 -6.95 13.97
C GLY A 195 -5.32 -6.49 15.28
N PRO A 196 -4.81 -7.43 16.10
CA PRO A 196 -4.21 -7.12 17.40
C PRO A 196 -2.89 -6.36 17.30
N VAL A 197 -2.17 -6.47 16.19
CA VAL A 197 -0.90 -5.80 15.95
C VAL A 197 -1.12 -4.66 14.96
N THR A 198 -1.06 -3.43 15.44
CA THR A 198 -1.36 -2.24 14.64
C THR A 198 -0.29 -1.91 13.61
N SER A 199 0.95 -2.36 13.84
CA SER A 199 2.08 -2.21 12.92
C SER A 199 2.07 -3.21 11.77
N ASP A 200 1.12 -4.15 11.75
CA ASP A 200 0.99 -5.12 10.67
C ASP A 200 0.50 -4.45 9.39
N LEU A 201 1.24 -4.69 8.31
CA LEU A 201 0.93 -4.16 7.00
C LEU A 201 1.13 -5.25 5.95
N PHE A 202 0.04 -5.60 5.28
CA PHE A 202 0.07 -6.50 4.15
C PHE A 202 0.47 -5.72 2.90
N GLN A 203 1.53 -6.15 2.23
CA GLN A 203 2.08 -5.46 1.08
C GLN A 203 2.13 -6.37 -0.14
N HIS A 204 1.78 -5.82 -1.30
CA HIS A 204 1.99 -6.47 -2.59
C HIS A 204 2.53 -5.45 -3.58
N ARG A 205 3.46 -5.87 -4.42
CA ARG A 205 4.00 -4.99 -5.45
C ARG A 205 2.97 -4.73 -6.55
N LEU A 206 2.77 -3.47 -6.90
CA LEU A 206 1.93 -3.09 -8.02
C LEU A 206 2.72 -3.22 -9.32
N TYR A 207 2.59 -4.37 -9.98
CA TYR A 207 3.18 -4.59 -11.30
C TYR A 207 2.29 -3.95 -12.37
N LEU A 208 2.86 -3.00 -13.10
CA LEU A 208 2.22 -2.35 -14.24
C LEU A 208 2.76 -2.95 -15.52
N HIS A 209 1.89 -3.26 -16.47
CA HIS A 209 2.28 -3.80 -17.75
C HIS A 209 3.01 -2.74 -18.57
N GLU A 210 4.28 -2.99 -18.87
CA GLU A 210 5.14 -2.06 -19.63
C GLU A 210 4.60 -1.81 -21.04
N ASN A 211 3.95 -2.80 -21.65
CA ASN A 211 3.34 -2.68 -22.98
C ASN A 211 2.19 -1.66 -23.05
N LYS A 212 1.52 -1.37 -21.93
CA LYS A 212 0.48 -0.34 -21.84
C LYS A 212 1.09 1.07 -21.70
N GLY A 213 2.38 1.19 -21.38
CA GLY A 213 3.05 2.46 -21.16
C GLY A 213 2.27 3.35 -20.19
N SER A 214 1.92 4.55 -20.64
CA SER A 214 1.17 5.55 -19.87
C SER A 214 -0.36 5.37 -19.88
N ASP A 215 -0.88 4.35 -20.56
CA ASP A 215 -2.31 4.13 -20.69
C ASP A 215 -2.91 3.52 -19.41
N TRP A 216 -4.21 3.72 -19.22
CA TRP A 216 -4.95 3.11 -18.13
C TRP A 216 -4.98 1.58 -18.23
N GLN A 217 -4.79 0.93 -17.10
CA GLN A 217 -4.82 -0.51 -16.97
C GLN A 217 -5.46 -0.92 -15.65
N THR A 218 -6.12 -2.08 -15.67
CA THR A 218 -6.70 -2.69 -14.48
C THR A 218 -5.72 -3.76 -14.00
N VAL A 219 -5.21 -3.60 -12.78
CA VAL A 219 -4.35 -4.58 -12.13
C VAL A 219 -5.17 -5.31 -11.08
N ILE A 220 -5.09 -6.64 -11.10
CA ILE A 220 -5.82 -7.52 -10.19
C ILE A 220 -4.80 -8.25 -9.34
N ILE A 221 -5.01 -8.24 -8.03
CA ILE A 221 -4.11 -8.85 -7.05
C ILE A 221 -4.95 -9.73 -6.12
N PRO A 222 -4.75 -11.05 -6.09
CA PRO A 222 -5.35 -11.91 -5.07
C PRO A 222 -4.95 -11.45 -3.66
N PHE A 223 -5.89 -11.43 -2.72
CA PHE A 223 -5.58 -11.06 -1.33
C PHE A 223 -4.55 -12.00 -0.69
N ASP A 224 -4.55 -13.27 -1.10
CA ASP A 224 -3.60 -14.28 -0.60
C ASP A 224 -2.16 -14.07 -1.08
N ASP A 225 -1.96 -13.29 -2.14
CA ASP A 225 -0.61 -12.97 -2.63
C ASP A 225 0.09 -11.90 -1.79
N PHE A 226 -0.64 -11.17 -0.94
CA PHE A 226 -0.03 -10.15 -0.09
C PHE A 226 0.88 -10.77 0.97
N VAL A 227 2.04 -10.15 1.21
CA VAL A 227 2.97 -10.57 2.26
C VAL A 227 2.81 -9.68 3.49
N LEU A 228 2.80 -10.29 4.67
CA LEU A 228 2.80 -9.55 5.92
C LEU A 228 4.19 -8.94 6.17
N THR A 229 4.18 -7.64 6.44
CA THR A 229 5.35 -6.87 6.87
C THR A 229 5.04 -6.16 8.18
N ASN A 230 6.09 -5.87 8.94
CA ASN A 230 6.03 -5.11 10.17
C ASN A 230 7.19 -4.12 10.15
N THR A 231 6.90 -2.83 10.33
CA THR A 231 7.90 -1.74 10.32
C THR A 231 8.89 -1.77 9.15
N GLY A 232 8.43 -2.18 7.96
CA GLY A 232 9.23 -2.24 6.73
C GLY A 232 10.14 -3.48 6.59
N GLN A 233 9.93 -4.51 7.42
CA GLN A 233 10.55 -5.82 7.30
C GLN A 233 9.50 -6.90 7.05
N VAL A 234 9.82 -7.91 6.24
CA VAL A 234 8.92 -9.05 6.03
C VAL A 234 8.85 -9.87 7.32
N SER A 235 7.63 -10.17 7.79
CA SER A 235 7.46 -11.02 8.97
C SER A 235 7.93 -12.44 8.68
N ASN A 236 8.68 -13.04 9.61
CA ASN A 236 9.05 -14.46 9.53
C ASN A 236 7.84 -15.37 9.73
N SER A 237 6.91 -14.95 10.58
CA SER A 237 5.64 -15.65 10.85
C SER A 237 4.55 -14.97 10.04
N GLN A 238 4.20 -15.58 8.93
CA GLN A 238 3.10 -15.12 8.09
C GLN A 238 1.78 -15.64 8.65
N VAL A 239 0.75 -14.79 8.62
CA VAL A 239 -0.63 -15.14 8.95
C VAL A 239 -1.52 -14.72 7.79
N SER A 240 -2.69 -15.34 7.68
CA SER A 240 -3.68 -14.92 6.69
C SER A 240 -4.23 -13.54 7.04
N MET A 241 -4.53 -12.74 6.01
CA MET A 241 -5.16 -11.44 6.17
C MET A 241 -6.59 -11.60 6.71
N MET A 242 -6.94 -10.84 7.74
CA MET A 242 -8.33 -10.75 8.24
C MET A 242 -9.21 -9.98 7.24
N ARG A 243 -9.66 -10.67 6.19
CA ARG A 243 -10.42 -10.10 5.07
C ARG A 243 -11.77 -9.51 5.50
N GLU A 244 -12.33 -9.99 6.60
CA GLU A 244 -13.56 -9.46 7.20
C GLU A 244 -13.37 -8.11 7.91
N LYS A 245 -12.12 -7.69 8.13
CA LYS A 245 -11.76 -6.47 8.87
C LYS A 245 -10.67 -5.65 8.18
N ILE A 246 -10.78 -5.42 6.88
CA ILE A 246 -9.88 -4.49 6.19
C ILE A 246 -10.18 -3.07 6.68
N ARG A 247 -9.17 -2.38 7.20
CA ARG A 247 -9.28 -1.04 7.78
C ARG A 247 -8.81 0.05 6.83
N THR A 248 -7.73 -0.18 6.11
CA THR A 248 -7.21 0.79 5.13
C THR A 248 -6.59 0.07 3.93
N VAL A 249 -6.66 0.72 2.78
CA VAL A 249 -5.97 0.38 1.55
C VAL A 249 -5.27 1.63 1.03
N GLY A 250 -3.99 1.50 0.70
CA GLY A 250 -3.15 2.59 0.24
C GLY A 250 -2.17 2.16 -0.84
N ILE A 251 -1.49 3.13 -1.43
CA ILE A 251 -0.40 2.89 -2.36
C ILE A 251 0.82 3.68 -1.90
N SER A 252 1.99 3.04 -1.92
CA SER A 252 3.27 3.69 -1.67
C SER A 252 4.21 3.55 -2.87
N ALA A 253 5.04 4.57 -3.08
CA ALA A 253 6.21 4.54 -3.94
C ALA A 253 7.47 4.43 -3.06
N VAL A 254 8.31 3.42 -3.33
CA VAL A 254 9.54 3.17 -2.58
C VAL A 254 10.74 2.96 -3.50
N LEU A 255 11.93 3.31 -3.04
CA LEU A 255 13.18 2.97 -3.74
C LEU A 255 13.70 1.58 -3.37
N ASP A 256 13.61 1.23 -2.08
CA ASP A 256 14.08 -0.05 -1.55
C ASP A 256 12.91 -0.97 -1.21
N VAL A 257 12.99 -2.21 -1.69
CA VAL A 257 11.98 -3.24 -1.43
C VAL A 257 12.17 -3.81 -0.01
N PRO A 258 11.10 -4.03 0.77
CA PRO A 258 11.20 -4.72 2.06
C PRO A 258 11.86 -6.09 1.90
N VAL A 259 12.82 -6.39 2.77
CA VAL A 259 13.54 -7.66 2.77
C VAL A 259 13.23 -8.46 4.03
N PRO A 260 13.25 -9.80 3.97
CA PRO A 260 13.14 -10.63 5.16
C PRO A 260 14.39 -10.48 6.04
N PRO A 261 14.26 -10.60 7.37
CA PRO A 261 15.37 -10.51 8.32
C PRO A 261 16.56 -11.39 7.94
N SER A 262 16.29 -12.63 7.49
CA SER A 262 17.33 -13.59 7.09
C SER A 262 18.14 -13.16 5.86
N ALA A 263 17.65 -12.22 5.05
CA ALA A 263 18.34 -11.68 3.88
C ALA A 263 19.03 -10.33 4.17
N SER A 264 18.87 -9.77 5.38
CA SER A 264 19.59 -8.56 5.77
C SER A 264 21.07 -8.91 5.99
N LYS A 265 21.99 -8.18 5.33
CA LYS A 265 23.42 -8.33 5.60
C LYS A 265 23.70 -7.91 7.06
N PRO A 266 24.52 -8.66 7.83
CA PRO A 266 24.94 -8.20 9.14
C PRO A 266 25.68 -6.85 9.01
N PRO A 267 25.56 -5.95 10.01
CA PRO A 267 26.22 -4.65 9.97
C PRO A 267 27.72 -4.84 9.80
N SER A 268 28.33 -4.09 8.87
CA SER A 268 29.77 -4.13 8.63
C SER A 268 30.53 -3.69 9.88
N LYS A 269 31.64 -4.36 10.22
CA LYS A 269 32.51 -4.06 11.37
C LYS A 269 33.06 -2.62 11.42
N ASP A 270 32.93 -1.87 10.32
CA ASP A 270 33.36 -0.47 10.20
C ASP A 270 32.25 0.57 10.49
N ALA A 271 31.06 0.12 10.91
CA ALA A 271 30.04 1.05 11.39
C ALA A 271 30.49 1.65 12.73
N PRO A 272 30.45 2.99 12.92
CA PRO A 272 30.72 3.59 14.22
C PRO A 272 29.79 2.97 15.25
N PRO A 273 30.25 2.74 16.49
CA PRO A 273 29.46 2.04 17.49
C PRO A 273 28.14 2.79 17.66
N SER A 274 27.05 2.17 17.22
CA SER A 274 25.73 2.65 17.53
C SER A 274 25.61 2.58 19.05
N THR A 275 25.62 3.75 19.67
CA THR A 275 25.27 3.89 21.07
C THR A 275 23.89 3.28 21.22
N LEU A 276 23.86 2.08 21.79
CA LEU A 276 22.69 1.43 22.35
C LEU A 276 22.09 2.37 23.40
N SER A 277 21.33 3.37 22.96
CA SER A 277 20.37 4.03 23.83
C SER A 277 19.21 3.07 23.97
N ARG A 278 19.37 2.15 24.92
CA ARG A 278 18.29 1.51 25.67
C ARG A 278 17.58 2.61 26.48
N SER A 279 16.95 3.56 25.80
CA SER A 279 15.90 4.37 26.40
C SER A 279 14.62 3.58 26.16
N SER A 280 14.08 3.05 27.25
CA SER A 280 12.72 2.58 27.40
C SER A 280 11.76 3.40 26.52
N ARG A 281 11.40 2.87 25.35
CA ARG A 281 10.20 3.31 24.64
C ARG A 281 9.07 3.10 25.62
N LYS A 282 8.46 4.18 26.10
CA LYS A 282 7.16 4.09 26.75
C LYS A 282 6.22 3.44 25.73
N GLU A 283 5.74 2.24 26.06
CA GLU A 283 4.55 1.68 25.48
C GLU A 283 3.44 2.73 25.68
N GLY A 284 3.01 3.40 24.61
CA GLY A 284 1.91 4.37 24.70
C GLY A 284 1.94 5.56 23.76
N GLU A 285 2.96 5.74 22.92
CA GLU A 285 2.95 6.83 21.92
C GLU A 285 2.82 6.26 20.50
N ASP A 286 1.60 6.39 20.01
CA ASP A 286 1.13 6.06 18.67
C ASP A 286 1.95 6.77 17.57
N ASP A 287 2.87 6.06 16.92
CA ASP A 287 3.55 6.55 15.72
C ASP A 287 2.65 6.51 14.45
N TRP A 288 1.36 6.19 14.63
CA TRP A 288 0.35 6.05 13.57
C TRP A 288 -1.04 6.60 13.98
N ALA A 289 -1.13 7.44 15.01
CA ALA A 289 -2.42 7.96 15.49
C ALA A 289 -3.15 8.84 14.47
N VAL A 290 -4.37 8.41 14.14
CA VAL A 290 -5.53 9.20 13.69
C VAL A 290 -5.27 10.20 12.55
N ASP A 291 -5.04 9.65 11.36
CA ASP A 291 -5.36 10.28 10.06
C ASP A 291 -4.77 11.68 9.72
N GLY A 292 -3.59 12.00 10.27
CA GLY A 292 -2.73 13.15 9.92
C GLY A 292 -2.91 14.33 10.89
N ASP A 293 -1.86 14.91 11.48
CA ASP A 293 -0.73 15.61 10.84
C ASP A 293 0.55 15.39 11.69
N PHE A 294 1.60 14.77 11.14
CA PHE A 294 2.95 14.89 11.70
C PHE A 294 3.65 16.05 11.00
N LYS A 295 3.28 17.28 11.37
CA LYS A 295 4.14 18.43 11.12
C LYS A 295 5.15 18.53 12.24
N LEU A 296 6.36 18.02 11.99
CA LEU A 296 7.53 18.58 12.63
C LEU A 296 7.94 19.78 11.76
N ASP A 297 7.96 20.96 12.36
CA ASP A 297 8.51 22.17 11.73
C ASP A 297 9.99 21.91 11.41
N GLY A 298 10.27 21.51 10.17
CA GLY A 298 11.61 21.15 9.71
C GLY A 298 12.31 22.32 9.06
N GLU A 299 13.40 22.78 9.67
CA GLU A 299 14.42 23.55 8.94
C GLU A 299 15.01 22.70 7.79
N GLU A 300 15.35 23.35 6.67
CA GLU A 300 15.95 22.68 5.51
C GLU A 300 17.33 22.08 5.86
N VAL A 301 17.40 20.78 6.14
CA VAL A 301 18.67 20.11 6.44
C VAL A 301 19.34 19.59 5.15
N ARG A 302 20.53 20.11 4.86
CA ARG A 302 21.34 19.74 3.70
C ARG A 302 21.95 18.35 3.86
N GLY A 303 21.65 17.44 2.93
CA GLY A 303 22.08 16.03 3.03
C GLY A 303 23.58 15.76 2.78
N SER A 304 24.00 14.55 3.16
CA SER A 304 25.41 14.14 3.37
C SER A 304 26.15 13.59 2.15
N LYS A 305 25.42 12.90 1.26
CA LYS A 305 25.94 12.14 0.10
C LYS A 305 25.20 12.61 -1.16
N ARG A 306 25.81 12.48 -2.36
CA ARG A 306 25.08 12.63 -3.63
C ARG A 306 24.08 11.47 -3.75
N GLY A 307 22.90 11.64 -3.15
CA GLY A 307 21.77 10.75 -3.42
C GLY A 307 21.14 11.09 -4.77
N THR A 308 20.45 10.12 -5.34
CA THR A 308 19.72 10.30 -6.59
C THR A 308 18.26 10.59 -6.25
N THR A 309 17.67 11.53 -6.96
CA THR A 309 16.23 11.84 -6.85
C THR A 309 15.50 11.26 -8.04
N TYR A 310 14.38 10.60 -7.78
CA TYR A 310 13.54 9.97 -8.79
C TYR A 310 12.14 10.57 -8.74
N ASN A 311 11.60 10.93 -9.89
CA ASN A 311 10.21 11.36 -10.00
C ASN A 311 9.30 10.14 -10.12
N PHE A 312 8.10 10.23 -9.54
CA PHE A 312 7.03 9.27 -9.78
C PHE A 312 5.72 10.00 -10.07
N ASP A 313 4.89 9.40 -10.92
CA ASP A 313 3.58 9.94 -11.25
C ASP A 313 2.62 8.79 -11.61
N LEU A 314 1.76 8.44 -10.66
CA LEU A 314 0.78 7.37 -10.76
C LEU A 314 -0.62 7.98 -10.85
N GLY A 315 -1.31 7.72 -11.94
CA GLY A 315 -2.75 7.97 -12.04
C GLY A 315 -3.54 6.86 -11.37
N LEU A 316 -4.58 7.21 -10.63
CA LEU A 316 -5.49 6.27 -9.98
C LEU A 316 -6.94 6.71 -10.21
N GLU A 317 -7.81 5.75 -10.50
CA GLU A 317 -9.22 6.02 -10.71
C GLU A 317 -10.05 5.47 -9.55
N SER A 318 -9.92 4.17 -9.27
CA SER A 318 -10.69 3.50 -8.23
C SER A 318 -10.08 2.15 -7.86
N VAL A 319 -10.48 1.66 -6.68
CA VAL A 319 -10.09 0.38 -6.11
C VAL A 319 -11.34 -0.37 -5.65
N TYR A 320 -11.47 -1.61 -6.11
CA TYR A 320 -12.57 -2.51 -5.78
C TYR A 320 -12.04 -3.83 -5.22
N ALA A 321 -12.82 -4.48 -4.38
CA ALA A 321 -12.69 -5.92 -4.15
C ALA A 321 -13.74 -6.64 -5.02
N VAL A 322 -13.34 -7.67 -5.77
CA VAL A 322 -14.21 -8.37 -6.72
C VAL A 322 -14.25 -9.87 -6.45
N GLY A 323 -15.42 -10.47 -6.71
CA GLY A 323 -15.67 -11.90 -6.56
C GLY A 323 -15.12 -12.68 -7.74
N GLU A 324 -15.49 -12.19 -8.93
CA GLU A 324 -15.18 -12.78 -10.24
C GLU A 324 -14.54 -11.72 -11.14
N LEU A 325 -13.76 -12.15 -12.14
CA LEU A 325 -13.02 -11.21 -13.00
C LEU A 325 -13.95 -10.51 -14.00
N GLU A 326 -15.04 -11.17 -14.37
CA GLU A 326 -16.09 -10.69 -15.25
C GLU A 326 -16.79 -9.43 -14.70
N GLU A 327 -16.82 -9.26 -13.37
CA GLU A 327 -17.36 -8.05 -12.72
C GLU A 327 -16.61 -6.78 -13.15
N LEU A 328 -15.33 -6.91 -13.53
CA LEU A 328 -14.47 -5.77 -13.89
C LEU A 328 -14.84 -5.14 -15.22
N ASP A 329 -15.37 -5.92 -16.16
CA ASP A 329 -15.73 -5.43 -17.49
C ASP A 329 -16.84 -4.38 -17.41
N GLY A 330 -17.76 -4.49 -16.45
CA GLY A 330 -18.81 -3.49 -16.23
C GLY A 330 -18.37 -2.25 -15.45
N LEU A 331 -17.27 -2.33 -14.67
CA LEU A 331 -16.88 -1.25 -13.75
C LEU A 331 -16.03 -0.16 -14.39
N PHE A 332 -15.21 -0.51 -15.39
CA PHE A 332 -14.24 0.41 -16.00
C PHE A 332 -14.61 0.83 -17.44
N GLN A 333 -15.82 0.52 -17.89
CA GLN A 333 -16.37 0.90 -19.20
C GLN A 333 -17.09 2.27 -19.20
N GLN A 334 -17.04 3.04 -18.10
CA GLN A 334 -17.64 4.38 -17.98
C GLN A 334 -16.60 5.50 -18.07
#